data_AF-A0A522VWY2-F1
#
_entry.id   AF-A0A522VWY2-F1
#
_cell.length_a   1.000
_cell.length_b   1.000
_cell.length_c   1.000
_cell.angle_alpha   90.00
_cell.angle_beta   90.00
_cell.angle_gamma   90.00
#
_symmetry.space_group_name_H-M   'P 1'
#
loop_
_entity.id
_entity.type
_entity.pdbx_description
1 polymer ?
#
loop_
_entity_poly.entity_id
_entity_poly.type
_entity_poly.pdbx_seq_one_letter_code
_entity_poly.pdbx_strand_id
1 'polypeptide(L)'
;MSSSDGSGALDELLANIPEAVIESFTPEQRAALWNAAKPVSWRKHPINIRITFPFIGGRYFVTIVGGFERRALDRIVRDRKMHPLKTAGNVLFMLGVGGAFYLAAVIGMFVFSNLIEF
;
A
#
# COMPACT_ATOMS: atom_id res chain seq x y z
N MET A 1 -1.10 -21.89 -5.54
CA MET A 1 -1.45 -21.68 -6.97
C MET A 1 -1.51 -20.19 -7.21
N SER A 2 -0.48 -19.57 -7.79
CA SER A 2 -0.36 -18.09 -7.93
C SER A 2 0.26 -17.70 -9.27
N SER A 3 -0.26 -18.23 -10.36
CA SER A 3 0.27 -18.01 -11.72
C SER A 3 -0.65 -17.19 -12.64
N SER A 4 -1.76 -16.62 -12.15
CA SER A 4 -2.74 -15.89 -12.97
C SER A 4 -2.68 -14.36 -12.90
N ASP A 5 -1.91 -13.77 -11.99
CA ASP A 5 -1.92 -12.29 -11.80
C ASP A 5 -1.08 -11.52 -12.83
N GLY A 6 -0.16 -12.21 -13.53
CA GLY A 6 0.76 -11.57 -14.47
C GLY A 6 0.21 -11.38 -15.88
N SER A 7 -0.77 -12.19 -16.30
CA SER A 7 -1.36 -12.11 -17.65
C SER A 7 -2.37 -10.96 -17.76
N GLY A 8 -3.23 -10.79 -16.75
CA GLY A 8 -4.31 -9.78 -16.79
C GLY A 8 -3.82 -8.34 -16.98
N ALA A 9 -2.70 -7.96 -16.36
CA ALA A 9 -2.14 -6.60 -16.49
C ALA A 9 -1.56 -6.33 -17.89
N LEU A 10 -1.02 -7.35 -18.57
CA LEU A 10 -0.60 -7.20 -19.96
C LEU A 10 -1.81 -7.24 -20.90
N ASP A 11 -2.78 -8.12 -20.65
CA ASP A 11 -3.98 -8.26 -21.46
C ASP A 11 -4.80 -6.94 -21.47
N GLU A 12 -4.91 -6.25 -20.34
CA GLU A 12 -5.52 -4.91 -20.26
C GLU A 12 -4.72 -3.84 -21.01
N LEU A 13 -3.38 -3.92 -20.99
CA LEU A 13 -2.50 -2.96 -21.67
C LEU A 13 -2.56 -3.16 -23.19
N LEU A 14 -2.58 -4.42 -23.64
CA LEU A 14 -2.73 -4.79 -25.05
C LEU A 14 -4.14 -4.49 -25.57
N ALA A 15 -5.18 -4.65 -24.75
CA ALA A 15 -6.57 -4.33 -25.14
C ALA A 15 -6.78 -2.85 -25.49
N ASN A 16 -5.88 -1.97 -25.04
CA ASN A 16 -5.92 -0.53 -25.34
C ASN A 16 -4.98 -0.13 -26.51
N ILE A 17 -4.26 -1.09 -27.11
CA ILE A 17 -3.36 -0.86 -28.25
C ILE A 17 -4.06 -1.35 -29.53
N PRO A 18 -4.05 -0.58 -30.64
CA PRO A 18 -4.59 -1.06 -31.90
C PRO A 18 -3.91 -2.34 -32.39
N GLU A 19 -4.68 -3.31 -32.88
CA GLU A 19 -4.21 -4.64 -33.33
C GLU A 19 -3.00 -4.55 -34.28
N ALA A 20 -3.05 -3.62 -35.24
CA ALA A 20 -1.99 -3.39 -36.22
C ALA A 20 -0.64 -3.01 -35.59
N VAL A 21 -0.64 -2.40 -34.41
CA VAL A 21 0.58 -2.04 -33.67
C VAL A 21 1.11 -3.26 -32.91
N ILE A 22 0.22 -4.10 -32.36
CA ILE A 22 0.60 -5.33 -31.65
C ILE A 22 1.27 -6.35 -32.59
N GLU A 23 0.77 -6.43 -33.82
CA GLU A 23 1.34 -7.27 -34.88
C GLU A 23 2.71 -6.78 -35.37
N SER A 24 2.98 -5.47 -35.24
CA SER A 24 4.26 -4.88 -35.64
C SER A 24 5.42 -5.19 -34.68
N PHE A 25 5.12 -5.73 -33.49
CA PHE A 25 6.15 -6.01 -32.49
C PHE A 25 6.93 -7.28 -32.80
N THR A 26 8.26 -7.17 -32.73
CA THR A 26 9.14 -8.34 -32.80
C THR A 26 8.98 -9.21 -31.54
N PRO A 27 9.36 -10.49 -31.59
CA PRO A 27 9.34 -11.37 -30.42
C PRO A 27 10.08 -10.78 -29.21
N GLU A 28 11.21 -10.11 -29.43
CA GLU A 28 12.03 -9.47 -28.39
C GLU A 28 11.32 -8.26 -27.78
N GLN A 29 10.64 -7.45 -28.61
CA GLN A 29 9.85 -6.30 -28.17
C GLN A 29 8.65 -6.74 -27.33
N ARG A 30 7.98 -7.83 -27.75
CA ARG A 30 6.88 -8.44 -26.98
C ARG A 30 7.35 -8.97 -25.63
N ALA A 31 8.52 -9.61 -25.58
CA ALA A 31 9.13 -10.07 -24.34
C ALA A 31 9.55 -8.90 -23.41
N ALA A 32 10.03 -7.80 -23.97
CA ALA A 32 10.34 -6.58 -23.21
C ALA A 32 9.08 -5.94 -22.62
N LEU A 33 8.00 -5.86 -23.40
CA LEU A 33 6.67 -5.42 -22.94
C LEU A 33 6.12 -6.32 -21.84
N TRP A 34 6.22 -7.64 -21.98
CA TRP A 34 5.82 -8.59 -20.93
C TRP A 34 6.58 -8.34 -19.63
N ASN A 35 7.88 -8.09 -19.70
CA ASN A 35 8.69 -7.80 -18.51
C ASN A 35 8.40 -6.43 -17.90
N ALA A 36 8.00 -5.44 -18.69
CA ALA A 36 7.59 -4.12 -18.21
C ALA A 36 6.16 -4.12 -17.63
N ALA A 37 5.27 -4.92 -18.21
CA ALA A 37 3.87 -5.07 -17.80
C ALA A 37 3.69 -5.98 -16.59
N LYS A 38 4.70 -6.81 -16.25
CA LYS A 38 4.73 -7.49 -14.95
C LYS A 38 4.45 -6.44 -13.89
N PRO A 39 3.35 -6.59 -13.12
CA PRO A 39 3.08 -5.66 -12.04
C PRO A 39 4.37 -5.61 -11.22
N VAL A 40 4.87 -4.40 -10.99
CA VAL A 40 6.03 -4.17 -10.13
C VAL A 40 5.62 -4.73 -8.78
N SER A 41 5.88 -6.02 -8.60
CA SER A 41 5.54 -6.75 -7.39
C SER A 41 6.15 -5.91 -6.30
N TRP A 42 5.33 -5.50 -5.35
CA TRP A 42 5.72 -4.63 -4.25
C TRP A 42 7.10 -5.06 -3.79
N ARG A 43 8.09 -4.28 -4.18
CA ARG A 43 9.48 -4.73 -4.27
C ARG A 43 9.86 -5.13 -2.86
N LYS A 44 10.30 -6.37 -2.64
CA LYS A 44 10.49 -7.00 -1.31
C LYS A 44 10.95 -5.97 -0.27
N HIS A 45 9.99 -5.41 0.47
CA HIS A 45 10.26 -4.34 1.42
C HIS A 45 10.73 -4.98 2.72
N PRO A 46 11.81 -4.49 3.35
CA PRO A 46 12.29 -5.01 4.63
C PRO A 46 11.19 -5.03 5.70
N ILE A 47 10.30 -4.05 5.67
CA ILE A 47 9.12 -3.98 6.53
C ILE A 47 7.88 -4.00 5.63
N ASN A 48 7.04 -5.02 5.79
CA ASN A 48 5.75 -5.13 5.12
C ASN A 48 4.75 -5.83 6.05
N ILE A 49 4.01 -5.03 6.82
CA ILE A 49 2.97 -5.49 7.74
C ILE A 49 1.62 -5.15 7.11
N ARG A 50 0.76 -6.14 6.94
CA ARG A 50 -0.60 -5.96 6.44
C ARG A 50 -1.59 -6.60 7.39
N ILE A 51 -2.39 -5.77 8.05
CA ILE A 51 -3.43 -6.19 8.99
C ILE A 51 -4.77 -5.97 8.32
N THR A 52 -5.59 -7.00 8.26
CA THR A 52 -6.98 -6.92 7.78
C THR A 52 -7.89 -7.19 8.95
N PHE A 53 -8.91 -6.35 9.15
CA PHE A 53 -9.89 -6.54 10.22
C PHE A 53 -11.32 -6.38 9.67
N PRO A 54 -12.24 -7.24 10.12
CA PRO A 54 -13.65 -7.05 9.83
C PRO A 54 -14.18 -5.88 10.66
N PHE A 55 -14.91 -4.96 10.03
CA PHE A 55 -15.68 -3.92 10.72
C PHE A 55 -17.07 -3.84 10.11
N ILE A 56 -18.04 -3.24 10.81
CA ILE A 56 -19.44 -3.24 10.38
C ILE A 56 -19.55 -2.68 8.95
N GLY A 57 -20.04 -3.51 8.02
CA GLY A 57 -20.25 -3.14 6.62
C GLY A 57 -19.11 -3.47 5.65
N GLY A 58 -17.99 -4.06 6.08
CA GLY A 58 -16.92 -4.42 5.15
C GLY A 58 -15.64 -5.02 5.74
N ARG A 59 -14.65 -5.24 4.87
CA ARG A 59 -13.29 -5.63 5.24
C ARG A 59 -12.39 -4.42 5.08
N TYR A 60 -11.75 -4.01 6.16
CA TYR A 60 -10.82 -2.88 6.16
C TYR A 60 -9.40 -3.40 6.36
N PHE A 61 -8.42 -2.69 5.82
CA PHE A 61 -7.02 -3.06 5.96
C PHE A 61 -6.15 -1.86 6.28
N VAL A 62 -5.10 -2.11 7.06
CA VAL A 62 -4.01 -1.17 7.31
C VAL A 62 -2.72 -1.86 6.88
N THR A 63 -1.92 -1.17 6.06
CA THR A 63 -0.60 -1.64 5.64
C THR A 63 0.47 -0.66 6.09
N ILE A 64 1.51 -1.18 6.73
CA ILE A 64 2.72 -0.46 7.09
C ILE A 64 3.85 -1.04 6.25
N VAL A 65 4.43 -0.20 5.38
CA VAL A 65 5.58 -0.57 4.55
C VAL A 65 6.74 0.36 4.82
N GLY A 66 7.93 -0.21 4.95
CA GLY A 66 9.17 0.52 5.21
C GLY A 66 10.34 -0.08 4.45
N GLY A 67 11.25 0.79 4.01
CA GLY A 67 12.46 0.40 3.29
C GLY A 67 13.23 1.63 2.80
N PHE A 68 14.35 1.38 2.13
CA PHE A 68 15.13 2.46 1.51
C PHE A 68 14.35 3.14 0.38
N GLU A 69 14.26 4.46 0.46
CA GLU A 69 13.70 5.27 -0.61
C GLU A 69 14.71 5.34 -1.77
N ARG A 70 14.31 4.81 -2.93
CA ARG A 70 15.16 4.77 -4.15
C ARG A 70 14.62 5.68 -5.26
N ARG A 71 13.48 6.33 -5.05
CA ARG A 71 12.89 7.26 -6.03
C ARG A 71 13.70 8.56 -6.07
N ALA A 72 13.76 9.18 -7.25
CA ALA A 72 14.38 10.49 -7.43
C ALA A 72 13.65 11.58 -6.61
N LEU A 73 14.39 12.60 -6.16
CA LEU A 73 13.86 13.69 -5.33
C LEU A 73 12.66 14.40 -5.98
N ASP A 74 12.71 14.67 -7.28
CA ASP A 74 11.61 15.33 -8.01
C ASP A 74 10.31 14.52 -7.96
N ARG A 75 10.43 13.18 -8.00
CA ARG A 75 9.27 12.29 -7.86
C ARG A 75 8.73 12.33 -6.43
N ILE A 76 9.58 12.35 -5.41
CA ILE A 76 9.18 12.43 -4.00
C ILE A 76 8.45 13.75 -3.72
N VAL A 77 8.95 14.87 -4.25
CA VAL A 77 8.33 16.19 -4.07
C VAL A 77 6.94 16.24 -4.73
N ARG A 78 6.80 15.69 -5.95
CA ARG A 78 5.50 15.58 -6.62
C ARG A 78 4.53 14.69 -5.84
N ASP A 79 4.99 13.54 -5.37
CA ASP A 79 4.21 12.59 -4.57
C ASP A 79 3.64 13.26 -3.31
N ARG A 80 4.47 14.01 -2.58
CA ARG A 80 4.06 14.76 -1.39
C ARG A 80 3.02 15.85 -1.68
N LYS A 81 3.04 16.44 -2.87
CA LYS A 81 2.02 17.42 -3.30
C LYS A 81 0.68 16.75 -3.59
N MET A 82 0.70 15.56 -4.20
CA MET A 82 -0.52 14.80 -4.53
C MET A 82 -1.14 14.12 -3.30
N HIS A 83 -0.32 13.73 -2.32
CA HIS A 83 -0.74 13.03 -1.11
C HIS A 83 -0.36 13.82 0.16
N PRO A 84 -1.03 14.96 0.45
CA PRO A 84 -0.71 15.77 1.60
C PRO A 84 -1.09 15.05 2.92
N LEU A 85 -0.15 14.98 3.85
CA LEU A 85 -0.40 14.41 5.19
C LEU A 85 -1.27 15.32 6.07
N LYS A 86 -1.27 16.63 5.81
CA LYS A 86 -1.93 17.65 6.63
C LYS A 86 -3.38 17.94 6.17
N THR A 87 -4.12 16.92 5.73
CA THR A 87 -5.55 17.08 5.47
C THR A 87 -6.32 16.99 6.79
N ALA A 88 -7.48 17.66 6.89
CA ALA A 88 -8.31 17.60 8.09
C ALA A 88 -8.67 16.16 8.47
N GLY A 89 -8.99 15.30 7.47
CA GLY A 89 -9.26 13.88 7.68
C GLY A 89 -8.07 13.11 8.27
N ASN A 90 -6.86 13.32 7.74
CA ASN A 90 -5.66 12.66 8.27
C ASN A 90 -5.32 13.14 9.69
N VAL A 91 -5.49 14.43 9.98
CA VAL A 91 -5.27 15.00 11.32
C VAL A 91 -6.26 14.38 12.31
N LEU A 92 -7.55 14.34 11.97
CA LEU A 92 -8.57 13.75 12.82
C LEU A 92 -8.33 12.26 13.04
N PHE A 93 -7.92 11.53 12.00
CA PHE A 93 -7.53 10.12 12.11
C PHE A 93 -6.34 9.93 13.05
N MET A 94 -5.28 10.73 12.92
CA MET A 94 -4.11 10.67 13.82
C MET A 94 -4.47 10.97 15.28
N LEU A 95 -5.32 11.98 15.51
CA LEU A 95 -5.82 12.31 16.84
C LEU A 95 -6.67 11.18 17.43
N GLY A 96 -7.54 10.57 16.63
CA GLY A 96 -8.36 9.43 17.05
C GLY A 96 -7.50 8.23 17.44
N VAL A 97 -6.53 7.85 16.60
CA VAL A 97 -5.60 6.75 16.89
C VAL A 97 -4.75 7.05 18.13
N GLY A 98 -4.16 8.25 18.20
CA GLY A 98 -3.36 8.66 19.36
C GLY A 98 -4.17 8.71 20.66
N GLY A 99 -5.39 9.24 20.59
CA GLY A 99 -6.33 9.26 21.72
C GLY A 99 -6.73 7.85 22.18
N ALA A 100 -6.96 6.91 21.25
CA ALA A 100 -7.23 5.52 21.59
C ALA A 100 -6.05 4.85 22.31
N PHE A 101 -4.82 5.06 21.84
CA PHE A 101 -3.62 4.57 22.53
C PHE A 101 -3.45 5.18 23.91
N TYR A 102 -3.65 6.49 24.04
CA TYR A 102 -3.59 7.17 25.32
C TYR A 102 -4.64 6.63 26.31
N LEU A 103 -5.89 6.48 25.86
CA LEU A 103 -6.96 5.92 26.69
C LEU A 103 -6.64 4.48 27.14
N ALA A 104 -6.14 3.65 26.23
CA ALA A 104 -5.72 2.29 26.55
C ALA A 104 -4.59 2.27 27.60
N ALA A 105 -3.61 3.18 27.49
CA ALA A 105 -2.54 3.32 28.47
C ALA A 105 -3.06 3.77 29.85
N VAL A 106 -3.97 4.73 29.89
CA VAL A 106 -4.61 5.20 31.14
C VAL A 106 -5.41 4.07 31.79
N ILE A 107 -6.25 3.36 31.03
CA ILE A 107 -7.00 2.21 31.53
C ILE A 107 -6.04 1.14 32.08
N GLY A 108 -4.98 0.83 31.33
CA GLY A 108 -3.95 -0.11 31.77
C GLY A 108 -3.32 0.31 33.11
N MET A 109 -2.94 1.58 33.25
CA MET A 109 -2.37 2.12 34.48
C MET A 109 -3.33 2.01 35.66
N PHE A 110 -4.61 2.34 35.47
CA PHE A 110 -5.63 2.17 36.51
C PHE A 110 -5.78 0.71 36.95
N VAL A 111 -5.85 -0.23 36.00
CA VAL A 111 -5.95 -1.67 36.30
C VAL A 111 -4.71 -2.16 37.07
N PHE A 112 -3.51 -1.76 36.65
CA PHE A 112 -2.26 -2.11 37.35
C PHE A 112 -2.18 -1.49 38.75
N SER A 113 -2.61 -0.25 38.93
CA SER A 113 -2.63 0.41 40.24
C SER A 113 -3.53 -0.34 41.23
N ASN A 114 -4.71 -0.78 40.80
CA ASN A 114 -5.64 -1.54 41.65
C ASN A 114 -5.10 -2.93 42.02
N LEU A 115 -4.20 -3.51 41.23
CA LEU A 115 -3.58 -4.80 41.52
C LEU A 115 -2.47 -4.74 42.58
N ILE A 116 -1.82 -3.57 42.75
CA ILE A 116 -0.72 -3.39 43.72
C ILE A 116 -1.26 -3.08 45.13
N GLU A 117 -2.53 -2.68 45.24
CA GLU A 117 -3.18 -2.30 46.51
C GLU A 117 -3.78 -3.50 47.29
N PHE A 118 -3.60 -4.74 46.80
CA PHE A 118 -3.94 -6.00 47.48
C PHE A 118 -2.68 -6.79 47.87
#